data_AF-A0A1C6FS49-F1
#
_entry.id   AF-A0A1C6FS49-F1
#
_cell.length_a   1.000
_cell.length_b   1.000
_cell.length_c   1.000
_cell.angle_alpha   90.00
_cell.angle_beta   90.00
_cell.angle_gamma   90.00
#
_symmetry.space_group_name_H-M   'P 1'
#
loop_
_entity.id
_entity.type
_entity.pdbx_description
1 polymer ?
#
loop_
_entity_poly.entity_id
_entity_poly.type
_entity_poly.pdbx_seq_one_letter_code
_entity_poly.pdbx_strand_id
1 'polypeptide(L)'
;MKYIQRKTVLLGSVLGVAVGLFAGALVLGERLSPPVSGLCFGVAGILGGVAGSRLIMARVERNWTPEERKEIERGERDERNVTIREKAAYSSWYWSLYLLWGLWLLTLVTQGGMYVAFVSAAIVLHCIFYMVNVGRWSRRM
;
A
#
# COMPACT_ATOMS: atom_id res chain seq x y z
N MET A 1 20.43 14.16 -11.08
CA MET A 1 20.62 12.71 -11.34
C MET A 1 21.03 11.88 -10.11
N LYS A 2 22.08 12.25 -9.34
CA LYS A 2 22.57 11.44 -8.19
C LYS A 2 21.50 11.10 -7.12
N TYR A 3 20.57 12.01 -6.85
CA TYR A 3 19.51 11.82 -5.84
C TYR A 3 18.46 10.77 -6.24
N ILE A 4 18.08 10.72 -7.52
CA ILE A 4 17.10 9.75 -8.04
C ILE A 4 17.69 8.35 -8.03
N GLN A 5 18.95 8.20 -8.43
CA GLN A 5 19.68 6.93 -8.35
C GLN A 5 19.77 6.40 -6.92
N ARG A 6 20.10 7.25 -5.94
CA ARG A 6 20.18 6.86 -4.52
C ARG A 6 18.83 6.34 -3.98
N LYS A 7 17.71 6.96 -4.38
CA LYS A 7 16.36 6.49 -4.00
C LYS A 7 16.01 5.14 -4.61
N THR A 8 16.32 4.93 -5.90
CA THR A 8 16.06 3.64 -6.56
C THR A 8 16.90 2.52 -5.93
N VAL A 9 18.16 2.79 -5.58
CA VAL A 9 19.03 1.82 -4.88
C VAL A 9 18.48 1.47 -3.50
N LEU A 10 18.04 2.48 -2.74
CA LEU A 10 17.42 2.25 -1.42
C LEU A 10 16.14 1.41 -1.51
N LEU A 11 15.25 1.73 -2.45
CA LEU A 11 14.03 0.95 -2.68
C LEU A 11 14.37 -0.48 -3.15
N GLY A 12 15.41 -0.64 -3.98
CA GLY A 12 15.93 -1.94 -4.38
C GLY A 12 16.44 -2.76 -3.19
N SER A 13 17.18 -2.15 -2.25
CA SER A 13 17.61 -2.84 -1.04
C SER A 13 16.44 -3.23 -0.13
N VAL A 14 15.43 -2.36 0.01
CA VAL A 14 14.22 -2.67 0.79
C VAL A 14 13.46 -3.84 0.17
N LEU A 15 13.34 -3.87 -1.17
CA LEU A 15 12.74 -5.00 -1.87
C LEU A 15 13.55 -6.28 -1.68
N GLY A 16 14.89 -6.20 -1.72
CA GLY A 16 15.77 -7.33 -1.45
C GLY A 16 15.59 -7.89 -0.03
N VAL A 17 15.45 -7.02 0.98
CA VAL A 17 15.14 -7.43 2.36
C VAL A 17 13.76 -8.09 2.44
N ALA A 18 12.76 -7.54 1.76
CA ALA A 18 11.42 -8.13 1.70
C ALA A 18 11.44 -9.55 1.12
N VAL A 19 12.13 -9.74 -0.01
CA VAL A 19 12.30 -11.06 -0.64
C VAL A 19 13.09 -12.01 0.26
N GLY A 20 14.16 -11.53 0.91
CA GLY A 20 14.95 -12.32 1.85
C GLY A 20 14.15 -12.79 3.06
N LEU A 21 13.30 -11.92 3.63
CA LEU A 21 12.39 -12.26 4.73
C LEU A 21 11.34 -13.28 4.29
N PHE A 22 10.76 -13.11 3.10
CA PHE A 22 9.77 -14.03 2.55
C PHE A 22 10.37 -15.42 2.28
N ALA A 23 11.49 -15.46 1.55
CA ALA A 23 12.20 -16.71 1.22
C ALA A 23 12.75 -17.39 2.48
N GLY A 24 13.30 -16.62 3.41
CA GLY A 24 13.76 -17.11 4.71
C GLY A 24 12.64 -17.79 5.49
N ALA A 25 11.47 -17.14 5.59
CA ALA A 25 10.31 -17.72 6.27
C ALA A 25 9.81 -19.02 5.61
N LEU A 26 9.87 -19.13 4.27
CA LEU A 26 9.55 -20.37 3.55
C LEU A 26 10.56 -21.49 3.84
N VAL A 27 11.86 -21.19 3.76
CA VAL A 27 12.93 -22.19 3.95
C VAL A 27 12.98 -22.67 5.40
N LEU A 28 12.78 -21.77 6.35
CA LEU A 28 12.77 -22.09 7.78
C LEU A 28 11.44 -22.67 8.27
N GLY A 29 10.44 -22.83 7.40
CA GLY A 29 9.04 -23.22 7.68
C GLY A 29 8.77 -23.86 9.05
N GLU A 30 9.15 -25.12 9.23
CA GLU A 30 8.86 -25.89 10.46
C GLU A 30 9.68 -25.46 11.69
N ARG A 31 10.76 -24.70 11.49
CA ARG A 31 11.62 -24.18 12.57
C ARG A 31 11.11 -22.87 13.16
N LEU A 32 10.17 -22.20 12.50
CA LEU A 32 9.57 -20.96 12.98
C LEU A 32 8.22 -21.24 13.62
N SER A 33 7.96 -20.62 14.77
CA SER A 33 6.63 -20.66 15.36
C SER A 33 5.62 -19.97 14.42
N PRO A 34 4.35 -20.41 14.38
CA PRO A 34 3.35 -19.83 13.49
C PRO A 34 3.21 -18.29 13.58
N PRO A 35 3.27 -17.66 14.77
CA PRO A 35 3.22 -16.20 14.88
C PRO A 35 4.43 -15.49 14.25
N VAL A 36 5.63 -16.07 14.41
CA VAL A 36 6.87 -15.49 13.86
C VAL A 36 6.88 -15.59 12.34
N SER A 37 6.48 -16.75 11.81
CA SER A 37 6.32 -16.95 10.37
C SER A 37 5.31 -15.96 9.78
N GLY A 38 4.14 -15.81 10.42
CA GLY A 38 3.12 -14.84 10.02
C GLY A 38 3.64 -13.38 10.02
N LEU A 39 4.44 -13.00 11.01
CA LEU A 39 5.05 -11.67 11.07
C LEU A 39 6.08 -11.47 9.96
N CYS A 40 6.91 -12.46 9.66
CA CYS A 40 7.87 -12.40 8.55
C CYS A 40 7.16 -12.21 7.21
N PHE A 41 6.09 -12.97 6.95
CA PHE A 41 5.29 -12.82 5.73
C PHE A 41 4.58 -11.46 5.66
N GLY A 42 4.01 -10.99 6.78
CA GLY A 42 3.35 -9.70 6.86
C GLY A 42 4.30 -8.53 6.58
N VAL A 43 5.46 -8.51 7.23
CA VAL A 43 6.49 -7.48 7.03
C VAL A 43 7.06 -7.53 5.61
N ALA A 44 7.34 -8.73 5.09
CA ALA A 44 7.78 -8.91 3.71
C ALA A 44 6.74 -8.38 2.70
N GLY A 45 5.45 -8.64 2.94
CA GLY A 45 4.36 -8.13 2.11
C GLY A 45 4.28 -6.59 2.10
N ILE A 46 4.37 -5.95 3.27
CA ILE A 46 4.35 -4.48 3.37
C ILE A 46 5.56 -3.87 2.66
N LEU A 47 6.76 -4.35 2.98
CA LEU A 47 8.00 -3.83 2.40
C LEU A 47 8.05 -4.07 0.89
N GLY A 48 7.70 -5.28 0.46
CA GLY A 48 7.67 -5.67 -0.94
C GLY A 48 6.62 -4.90 -1.74
N GLY A 49 5.42 -4.71 -1.19
CA GLY A 49 4.35 -3.94 -1.83
C GLY A 49 4.71 -2.48 -1.99
N VAL A 50 5.23 -1.82 -0.94
CA VAL A 50 5.64 -0.41 -1.00
C VAL A 50 6.84 -0.22 -1.92
N ALA A 51 7.90 -1.00 -1.75
CA ALA A 51 9.11 -0.85 -2.55
C ALA A 51 8.88 -1.26 -4.01
N GLY A 52 8.21 -2.39 -4.25
CA GLY A 52 7.90 -2.91 -5.57
C GLY A 52 7.03 -1.95 -6.38
N SER A 53 5.92 -1.47 -5.81
CA SER A 53 5.04 -0.51 -6.51
C SER A 53 5.77 0.78 -6.89
N ARG A 54 6.61 1.32 -5.98
CA ARG A 54 7.40 2.53 -6.24
C ARG A 54 8.46 2.30 -7.32
N LEU A 55 9.11 1.13 -7.35
CA LEU A 55 10.08 0.79 -8.39
C LEU A 55 9.42 0.59 -9.76
N ILE A 56 8.25 -0.07 -9.80
CA ILE A 56 7.45 -0.21 -11.02
C ILE A 56 7.04 1.17 -11.54
N MET A 57 6.49 2.03 -10.69
CA MET A 57 6.14 3.40 -11.08
C MET A 57 7.35 4.18 -11.58
N ALA A 58 8.48 4.12 -10.88
CA ALA A 58 9.71 4.79 -11.34
C ALA A 58 10.22 4.25 -12.68
N ARG A 59 10.01 2.96 -12.96
CA ARG A 59 10.36 2.34 -14.24
C ARG A 59 9.44 2.79 -15.36
N VAL A 60 8.13 2.82 -15.11
CA VAL A 60 7.11 3.32 -16.05
C VAL A 60 7.36 4.79 -16.35
N GLU A 61 7.55 5.62 -15.33
CA GLU A 61 7.86 7.04 -15.47
C GLU A 61 9.12 7.31 -16.30
N ARG A 62 10.15 6.44 -16.23
CA ARG A 62 11.36 6.58 -17.07
C ARG A 62 11.12 6.30 -18.54
N ASN A 63 10.11 5.50 -18.87
CA ASN A 63 9.79 5.11 -20.24
C ASN A 63 8.85 6.09 -20.94
N TRP A 64 8.29 7.08 -20.24
CA TRP A 64 7.40 8.06 -20.84
C TRP A 64 8.13 8.97 -21.83
N THR A 65 7.51 9.11 -22.99
CA THR A 65 7.85 10.09 -24.02
C THR A 65 7.63 11.52 -23.52
N PRO A 66 8.30 12.52 -24.11
CA PRO A 66 8.09 13.93 -23.78
C PRO A 66 6.63 14.38 -23.94
N GLU A 67 5.90 13.79 -24.90
CA GLU A 67 4.49 14.04 -25.18
C GLU A 67 3.60 13.51 -24.07
N GLU A 68 3.76 12.24 -23.68
CA GLU A 68 3.01 11.62 -22.58
C GLU A 68 3.22 12.36 -21.25
N ARG A 69 4.44 12.85 -20.99
CA ARG A 69 4.71 13.67 -19.79
C ARG A 69 3.91 14.97 -19.79
N LYS A 70 3.83 15.65 -20.93
CA LYS A 70 3.06 16.91 -21.07
C LYS A 70 1.56 16.66 -20.94
N GLU A 71 1.07 15.53 -21.43
CA GLU A 71 -0.34 15.14 -21.28
C GLU A 71 -0.70 14.84 -19.82
N ILE A 72 0.16 14.12 -19.10
CA ILE A 72 -0.03 13.86 -17.67
C ILE A 72 -0.01 15.16 -16.87
N GLU A 73 0.95 16.06 -17.12
CA GLU A 73 1.03 17.35 -16.41
C GLU A 73 -0.22 18.21 -16.69
N ARG A 74 -0.70 18.23 -17.94
CA ARG A 74 -1.96 18.90 -18.28
C ARG A 74 -3.13 18.25 -17.56
N GLY A 75 -3.17 16.93 -17.52
CA GLY A 75 -4.20 16.16 -16.83
C GLY A 75 -4.19 16.36 -15.32
N GLU A 76 -3.05 16.65 -14.69
CA GLU A 76 -2.90 16.97 -13.27
C GLU A 76 -3.45 18.34 -12.89
N ARG A 77 -3.41 19.31 -13.82
CA ARG A 77 -3.87 20.68 -13.59
C ARG A 77 -5.30 20.94 -14.04
N ASP A 78 -5.87 20.06 -14.86
CA ASP A 78 -7.25 20.16 -15.30
C ASP A 78 -8.22 19.98 -14.11
N GLU A 79 -9.00 21.02 -13.81
CA GLU A 79 -9.98 21.05 -12.72
C GLU A 79 -10.97 19.88 -12.78
N ARG A 80 -11.37 19.47 -13.99
CA ARG A 80 -12.26 18.32 -14.16
C ARG A 80 -11.58 17.03 -13.71
N ASN A 81 -10.32 16.84 -14.09
CA ASN A 81 -9.56 15.65 -13.71
C ASN A 81 -9.22 15.64 -12.22
N VAL A 82 -8.98 16.80 -11.61
CA VAL A 82 -8.82 16.91 -10.15
C VAL A 82 -10.10 16.46 -9.45
N THR A 83 -11.24 17.01 -9.86
CA THR A 83 -12.55 16.64 -9.29
C THR A 83 -12.85 15.14 -9.45
N ILE A 84 -12.54 14.55 -10.61
CA ILE A 84 -12.71 13.11 -10.85
C ILE A 84 -11.83 12.30 -9.88
N ARG A 85 -10.57 12.66 -9.70
CA ARG A 85 -9.65 11.96 -8.79
C ARG A 85 -10.09 12.05 -7.34
N GLU A 86 -10.58 13.20 -6.90
CA GLU A 86 -11.11 13.36 -5.54
C GLU A 86 -12.33 12.48 -5.30
N LYS A 87 -13.29 12.47 -6.24
CA LYS A 87 -14.46 11.59 -6.18
C LYS A 87 -14.06 10.12 -6.22
N ALA A 88 -13.11 9.76 -7.07
CA ALA A 88 -12.61 8.39 -7.18
C ALA A 88 -11.89 7.96 -5.89
N ALA A 89 -11.06 8.82 -5.30
CA ALA A 89 -10.38 8.55 -4.03
C ALA A 89 -11.40 8.37 -2.90
N TYR A 90 -12.40 9.25 -2.82
CA TYR A 90 -13.47 9.18 -1.83
C TYR A 90 -14.34 7.92 -2.00
N SER A 91 -14.70 7.56 -3.23
CA SER A 91 -15.44 6.32 -3.52
C SER A 91 -14.61 5.09 -3.21
N SER A 92 -13.34 5.07 -3.62
CA SER A 92 -12.40 3.96 -3.35
C SER A 92 -12.19 3.75 -1.85
N TRP A 93 -12.25 4.82 -1.07
CA TRP A 93 -12.18 4.76 0.39
C TRP A 93 -13.33 3.96 1.00
N TYR A 94 -14.57 4.18 0.54
CA TYR A 94 -15.73 3.38 0.98
C TYR A 94 -15.67 1.95 0.48
N TRP A 95 -15.28 1.74 -0.79
CA TRP A 95 -15.12 0.40 -1.35
C TRP A 95 -14.10 -0.42 -0.55
N SER A 96 -12.95 0.15 -0.24
CA SER A 96 -11.94 -0.53 0.59
C SER A 96 -12.45 -0.82 2.01
N LEU A 97 -13.26 0.06 2.60
CA LEU A 97 -13.90 -0.24 3.89
C LEU A 97 -14.88 -1.43 3.78
N TYR A 98 -15.71 -1.49 2.73
CA TYR A 98 -16.60 -2.64 2.52
C TYR A 98 -15.85 -3.95 2.27
N LEU A 99 -14.75 -3.89 1.53
CA LEU A 99 -13.89 -5.06 1.32
C LEU A 99 -13.25 -5.52 2.64
N LEU A 100 -12.82 -4.60 3.50
CA LEU A 100 -12.31 -4.92 4.83
C LEU A 100 -13.39 -5.55 5.72
N TRP A 101 -14.63 -5.06 5.66
CA TRP A 101 -15.77 -5.69 6.34
C TRP A 101 -16.07 -7.09 5.81
N GLY A 102 -16.01 -7.29 4.49
CA GLY A 102 -16.16 -8.61 3.87
C GLY A 102 -15.07 -9.58 4.32
N LEU A 103 -13.81 -9.11 4.37
CA LEU A 103 -12.69 -9.90 4.88
C LEU A 103 -12.81 -10.19 6.38
N TRP A 104 -13.32 -9.23 7.15
CA TRP A 104 -13.58 -9.41 8.58
C TRP A 104 -14.64 -10.49 8.80
N LEU A 105 -15.75 -10.45 8.06
CA LEU A 105 -16.79 -11.47 8.14
C LEU A 105 -16.25 -12.84 7.73
N LEU A 106 -15.47 -12.91 6.65
CA LEU A 106 -14.85 -14.15 6.20
C LEU A 106 -13.94 -14.74 7.28
N THR A 107 -13.06 -13.93 7.87
CA THR A 107 -12.15 -14.39 8.94
C THR A 107 -12.90 -14.77 10.21
N LEU A 108 -13.99 -14.08 10.53
CA LEU A 108 -14.86 -14.41 11.66
C LEU A 108 -15.51 -15.79 11.52
N VAL A 109 -16.02 -16.11 10.32
CA VAL A 109 -16.70 -17.38 10.06
C VAL A 109 -15.71 -18.55 9.89
N THR A 110 -14.52 -18.30 9.35
CA THR A 110 -13.60 -19.38 8.96
C THR A 110 -12.47 -19.68 9.94
N GLN A 111 -11.96 -18.68 10.68
CA GLN A 111 -10.76 -18.85 11.51
C GLN A 111 -10.91 -18.32 12.94
N GLY A 112 -11.64 -17.22 13.15
CA GLY A 112 -11.80 -16.60 14.46
C GLY A 112 -10.49 -16.06 15.05
N GLY A 113 -10.53 -15.69 16.33
CA GLY A 113 -9.34 -15.36 17.13
C GLY A 113 -8.50 -14.19 16.58
N MET A 114 -7.19 -14.42 16.45
CA MET A 114 -6.23 -13.36 16.10
C MET A 114 -6.46 -12.76 14.70
N TYR A 115 -6.96 -13.53 13.74
CA TYR A 115 -7.23 -13.04 12.38
C TYR A 115 -8.32 -11.98 12.39
N VAL A 116 -9.39 -12.22 13.14
CA VAL A 116 -10.47 -11.24 13.35
C VAL A 116 -9.93 -10.00 14.04
N ALA A 117 -9.05 -10.15 15.04
CA ALA A 117 -8.44 -9.04 15.74
C ALA A 117 -7.58 -8.16 14.79
N PHE A 118 -6.79 -8.77 13.90
CA PHE A 118 -5.99 -8.04 12.92
C PHE A 118 -6.85 -7.28 11.90
N VAL A 119 -7.88 -7.92 11.35
CA VAL A 119 -8.77 -7.22 10.40
C VAL A 119 -9.55 -6.11 11.10
N SER A 120 -9.98 -6.33 12.36
CA SER A 120 -10.60 -5.28 13.18
C SER A 120 -9.67 -4.08 13.37
N ALA A 121 -8.40 -4.34 13.70
CA ALA A 121 -7.40 -3.28 13.84
C ALA A 121 -7.17 -2.53 12.51
N ALA A 122 -7.14 -3.25 11.37
CA ALA A 122 -7.02 -2.64 10.05
C ALA A 122 -8.22 -1.74 9.71
N ILE A 123 -9.45 -2.16 10.03
CA ILE A 123 -10.67 -1.34 9.86
C ILE A 123 -10.56 -0.06 10.70
N VAL A 124 -10.18 -0.18 11.97
CA VAL A 124 -10.04 0.99 12.87
C VAL A 124 -8.97 1.95 12.33
N LEU A 125 -7.82 1.44 11.92
CA LEU A 125 -6.75 2.26 11.32
C LEU A 125 -7.19 2.95 10.04
N HIS A 126 -7.95 2.24 9.18
CA HIS A 126 -8.57 2.82 8.00
C HIS A 126 -9.41 4.03 8.43
N CYS A 127 -10.42 3.85 9.30
CA CYS A 127 -11.28 4.93 9.77
C CYS A 127 -10.51 6.11 10.41
N ILE A 128 -9.48 5.84 11.22
CA ILE A 128 -8.63 6.89 11.80
C ILE A 128 -7.93 7.69 10.71
N PHE A 129 -7.36 7.03 9.70
CA PHE A 129 -6.69 7.70 8.59
C PHE A 129 -7.62 8.64 7.83
N TYR A 130 -8.88 8.23 7.63
CA TYR A 130 -9.90 9.11 7.06
C TYR A 130 -10.15 10.34 7.93
N MET A 131 -10.44 10.15 9.22
CA MET A 131 -10.73 11.25 10.14
C MET A 131 -9.55 12.24 10.25
N VAL A 132 -8.32 11.74 10.33
CA VAL A 132 -7.11 12.56 10.38
C VAL A 132 -6.95 13.37 9.09
N ASN A 133 -7.18 12.76 7.92
CA ASN A 133 -7.08 13.47 6.65
C ASN A 133 -8.18 14.53 6.49
N VAL A 134 -9.42 14.20 6.84
CA VAL A 134 -10.53 15.17 6.85
C VAL A 134 -10.19 16.35 7.75
N GLY A 135 -9.76 16.10 8.99
CA GLY A 135 -9.38 17.18 9.92
C GLY A 135 -8.15 17.98 9.47
N ARG A 136 -7.19 17.35 8.77
CA ARG A 136 -6.03 18.05 8.20
C ARG A 136 -6.44 18.97 7.05
N TRP A 137 -7.31 18.51 6.15
CA TRP A 137 -7.72 19.30 4.98
C TRP A 137 -8.76 20.36 5.34
N SER A 138 -9.68 20.07 6.25
CA SER A 138 -10.65 21.04 6.79
C SER A 138 -10.00 22.25 7.47
N ARG A 139 -8.75 22.12 7.95
CA ARG A 139 -7.99 23.26 8.53
C ARG A 139 -7.17 24.04 7.51
N ARG A 140 -7.02 23.52 6.29
CA ARG A 140 -6.20 24.09 5.22
C ARG A 140 -7.04 24.76 4.12
N MET A 141 -8.30 24.36 4.00
CA MET A 141 -9.33 25.03 3.21
C MET A 141 -10.05 26.06 4.10
#